data_AF-F0Q6L6-F1
#
_entry.id   AF-F0Q6L6-F1
#
_cell.length_a   1.000
_cell.length_b   1.000
_cell.length_c   1.000
_cell.angle_alpha   90.00
_cell.angle_beta   90.00
_cell.angle_gamma   90.00
#
_symmetry.space_group_name_H-M   'P 1'
#
loop_
_entity.id
_entity.type
_entity.pdbx_description
1 polymer ?
#
loop_
_entity_poly.entity_id
_entity_poly.type
_entity_poly.pdbx_seq_one_letter_code
_entity_poly.pdbx_strand_id
1 'polypeptide(L)'
;MPVAACGTLRSVNTNQIARVAGLIGEPARAAMLLALMDGRALTARELAGAARISAATASRHLALLVDAGLLAVRSQGRHRYHALAGAEVARLLEGLMQFTVRPAAMPPPAVAAGPRDAALRMARTCYDHLAGRLGVAVADHLLEEGAVVFDGEEGGRATDRAAAVLARLGLEAAAALDGGSRRPVCRPCLDWSERRPHLAGRMGALVCVHCLDSGWLARSTGSRALAITPRGAVALRDVLGVARWAEVVGPAERG
;
A
#
# COMPACT_ATOMS: atom_id res chain seq x y z
N MET A 1 -25.51 7.72 19.45
CA MET A 1 -24.10 8.16 19.54
C MET A 1 -23.89 9.20 18.46
N PRO A 2 -23.77 10.50 18.78
CA PRO A 2 -23.65 11.53 17.76
C PRO A 2 -22.23 11.51 17.19
N VAL A 3 -22.13 11.39 15.87
CA VAL A 3 -20.88 11.57 15.12
C VAL A 3 -20.50 13.04 15.23
N ALA A 4 -19.35 13.31 15.82
CA ALA A 4 -18.80 14.66 15.95
C ALA A 4 -18.55 15.23 14.55
N ALA A 5 -19.37 16.21 14.16
CA ALA A 5 -19.13 17.02 12.99
C ALA A 5 -17.92 17.92 13.25
N CYS A 6 -16.79 17.61 12.60
CA CYS A 6 -15.59 18.44 12.62
C CYS A 6 -15.17 18.78 11.18
N GLY A 7 -15.03 20.08 10.91
CA GLY A 7 -14.30 20.61 9.77
C GLY A 7 -15.15 20.85 8.52
N THR A 8 -15.56 22.11 8.36
CA THR A 8 -16.03 22.79 7.14
C THR A 8 -15.94 21.95 5.87
N LEU A 9 -17.01 21.19 5.56
CA LEU A 9 -17.22 20.62 4.23
C LEU A 9 -17.33 21.80 3.26
N ARG A 10 -16.22 22.18 2.61
CA ARG A 10 -16.29 22.83 1.28
C ARG A 10 -17.29 21.99 0.49
N SER A 11 -18.40 22.60 0.07
CA SER A 11 -19.59 21.90 -0.41
C SER A 11 -19.23 20.65 -1.19
N VAL A 12 -19.47 19.49 -0.60
CA VAL A 12 -19.26 18.21 -1.27
C VAL A 12 -20.25 18.19 -2.44
N ASN A 13 -19.72 18.29 -3.66
CA ASN A 13 -20.55 18.29 -4.85
C ASN A 13 -20.96 16.85 -5.17
N THR A 14 -22.22 16.52 -4.88
CA THR A 14 -22.78 15.17 -5.08
C THR A 14 -22.67 14.70 -6.53
N ASN A 15 -22.76 15.60 -7.51
CA ASN A 15 -22.57 15.26 -8.92
C ASN A 15 -21.12 14.90 -9.24
N GLN A 16 -20.14 15.53 -8.60
CA GLN A 16 -18.73 15.17 -8.76
C GLN A 16 -18.44 13.78 -8.16
N ILE A 17 -19.00 13.49 -6.98
CA ILE A 17 -18.93 12.14 -6.39
C ILE A 17 -19.55 11.12 -7.34
N ALA A 18 -20.77 11.35 -7.81
CA ALA A 18 -21.47 10.43 -8.70
C ALA A 18 -20.70 10.21 -10.02
N ARG A 19 -20.09 11.27 -10.58
CA ARG A 19 -19.23 11.17 -11.77
C ARG A 19 -18.02 10.27 -11.52
N VAL A 20 -17.26 10.51 -10.45
CA VAL A 20 -16.06 9.71 -10.12
C VAL A 20 -16.44 8.26 -9.81
N ALA A 21 -17.49 8.05 -9.00
CA ALA A 21 -17.99 6.73 -8.66
C ALA A 21 -18.47 5.96 -9.90
N GLY A 22 -19.21 6.61 -10.80
CA GLY A 22 -19.67 6.01 -12.05
C GLY A 22 -18.52 5.68 -13.01
N LEU A 23 -17.45 6.48 -13.00
CA LEU A 23 -16.22 6.15 -13.72
C LEU A 23 -15.54 4.92 -13.13
N ILE A 24 -15.34 4.85 -11.82
CA ILE A 24 -14.67 3.69 -11.20
C ILE A 24 -15.53 2.42 -11.29
N GLY A 25 -16.85 2.54 -11.17
CA GLY A 25 -17.80 1.41 -11.14
C GLY A 25 -17.98 0.64 -12.45
N GLU A 26 -17.25 0.99 -13.51
CA GLU A 26 -17.27 0.20 -14.75
C GLU A 26 -16.14 -0.84 -14.72
N PRO A 27 -16.43 -2.13 -14.99
CA PRO A 27 -15.48 -3.22 -14.78
C PRO A 27 -14.14 -3.08 -15.52
N ALA A 28 -14.13 -2.63 -16.77
CA ALA A 28 -12.88 -2.48 -17.51
C ALA A 28 -12.02 -1.34 -16.95
N ARG A 29 -12.62 -0.20 -16.60
CA ARG A 29 -11.92 0.91 -15.90
C ARG A 29 -11.38 0.48 -14.55
N ALA A 30 -12.16 -0.27 -13.76
CA ALA A 30 -11.70 -0.82 -12.49
C ALA A 30 -10.47 -1.73 -12.70
N ALA A 31 -10.51 -2.64 -13.68
CA ALA A 31 -9.38 -3.51 -14.00
C ALA A 31 -8.13 -2.72 -14.43
N MET A 32 -8.28 -1.66 -15.23
CA MET A 32 -7.17 -0.78 -15.61
C MET A 32 -6.58 -0.03 -14.42
N LEU A 33 -7.42 0.52 -13.55
CA LEU A 33 -7.01 1.22 -12.33
C LEU A 33 -6.26 0.27 -11.39
N LEU A 34 -6.76 -0.96 -11.21
CA LEU A 34 -6.09 -2.01 -10.44
C LEU A 34 -4.72 -2.38 -11.02
N ALA A 35 -4.59 -2.46 -12.34
CA ALA A 35 -3.31 -2.77 -12.99
C ALA A 35 -2.23 -1.69 -12.74
N LEU A 36 -2.63 -0.46 -12.41
CA LEU A 36 -1.73 0.66 -12.11
C LEU A 36 -1.42 0.81 -10.62
N MET A 37 -2.04 -0.01 -9.76
CA MET A 37 -1.80 0.03 -8.31
C MET A 37 -0.36 -0.32 -7.94
N ASP A 38 0.42 -0.93 -8.83
CA ASP A 38 1.83 -1.19 -8.60
C ASP A 38 2.76 0.01 -8.88
N GLY A 39 2.18 1.18 -9.17
CA GLY A 39 2.88 2.45 -9.37
C GLY A 39 3.54 2.63 -10.74
N ARG A 40 3.47 1.62 -11.62
CA ARG A 40 4.01 1.74 -12.98
C ARG A 40 3.14 2.63 -13.84
N ALA A 41 3.79 3.25 -14.82
CA ALA A 41 3.10 3.84 -15.95
C ALA A 41 2.98 2.78 -17.06
N LEU A 42 1.76 2.48 -17.51
CA LEU A 42 1.48 1.45 -18.51
C LEU A 42 0.93 2.06 -19.81
N THR A 43 1.22 1.40 -20.93
CA THR A 43 0.65 1.79 -22.23
C THR A 43 -0.82 1.42 -22.33
N ALA A 44 -1.54 2.08 -23.25
CA ALA A 44 -2.95 1.74 -23.53
C ALA A 44 -3.14 0.27 -23.95
N ARG A 45 -2.15 -0.34 -24.62
CA ARG A 45 -2.19 -1.75 -25.03
C ARG A 45 -2.09 -2.70 -23.83
N GLU A 46 -1.21 -2.41 -22.89
CA GLU A 46 -1.07 -3.21 -21.65
C GLU A 46 -2.35 -3.11 -20.80
N LEU A 47 -2.91 -1.90 -20.69
CA LEU A 47 -4.16 -1.68 -19.96
C LEU A 47 -5.37 -2.32 -20.64
N ALA A 48 -5.42 -2.32 -21.98
CA ALA A 48 -6.41 -3.07 -22.73
C ALA A 48 -6.32 -4.59 -22.45
N GLY A 49 -5.10 -5.12 -22.36
CA GLY A 49 -4.85 -6.51 -21.97
C GLY A 49 -5.34 -6.83 -20.56
N ALA A 50 -5.01 -5.98 -19.57
CA ALA A 50 -5.46 -6.14 -18.19
C ALA A 50 -6.99 -6.14 -18.05
N ALA A 51 -7.67 -5.30 -18.84
CA ALA A 51 -9.13 -5.21 -18.87
C ALA A 51 -9.81 -6.21 -19.83
N ARG A 52 -9.03 -6.98 -20.62
CA ARG A 52 -9.52 -7.90 -21.68
C ARG A 52 -10.47 -7.22 -22.68
N ILE A 53 -10.11 -6.02 -23.14
CA ILE A 53 -10.88 -5.27 -24.14
C ILE A 53 -10.00 -4.83 -25.32
N SER A 54 -10.64 -4.30 -26.37
CA SER A 54 -9.92 -3.74 -27.52
C SER A 54 -9.14 -2.46 -27.17
N ALA A 55 -8.08 -2.16 -27.94
CA ALA A 55 -7.30 -0.94 -27.77
C ALA A 55 -8.12 0.34 -28.04
N ALA A 56 -9.09 0.28 -28.95
CA ALA A 56 -9.99 1.40 -29.24
C ALA A 56 -10.91 1.69 -28.04
N THR A 57 -11.52 0.64 -27.47
CA THR A 57 -12.34 0.75 -26.27
C THR A 57 -11.51 1.26 -25.09
N ALA A 58 -10.30 0.72 -24.90
CA ALA A 58 -9.39 1.16 -23.86
C ALA A 58 -9.04 2.65 -23.97
N SER A 59 -8.73 3.13 -25.17
CA SER A 59 -8.38 4.54 -25.39
C SER A 59 -9.50 5.48 -24.94
N ARG A 60 -10.77 5.12 -25.19
CA ARG A 60 -11.93 5.88 -24.71
C ARG A 60 -12.05 5.86 -23.19
N HIS A 61 -11.87 4.71 -22.55
CA HIS A 61 -11.88 4.62 -21.08
C HIS A 61 -10.76 5.44 -20.44
N LEU A 62 -9.55 5.37 -20.99
CA LEU A 62 -8.40 6.13 -20.49
C LEU A 62 -8.62 7.63 -20.61
N ALA A 63 -9.20 8.12 -21.71
CA ALA A 63 -9.53 9.53 -21.87
C ALA A 63 -10.48 10.02 -20.76
N LEU A 64 -11.53 9.25 -20.45
CA LEU A 64 -12.48 9.59 -19.37
C LEU A 64 -11.80 9.61 -18.00
N LEU A 65 -10.90 8.66 -17.72
CA LEU A 65 -10.19 8.59 -16.45
C LEU A 65 -9.16 9.73 -16.29
N VAL A 66 -8.52 10.15 -17.38
CA VAL A 66 -7.61 11.31 -17.40
C VAL A 66 -8.40 12.61 -17.21
N ASP A 67 -9.52 12.78 -17.90
CA ASP A 67 -10.41 13.95 -17.77
C ASP A 67 -11.03 14.07 -16.36
N ALA A 68 -11.15 12.95 -15.65
CA ALA A 68 -11.59 12.93 -14.25
C ALA A 68 -10.45 13.12 -13.24
N GLY A 69 -9.20 13.25 -13.69
CA GLY A 69 -8.03 13.39 -12.81
C GLY A 69 -7.69 12.10 -12.05
N LEU A 70 -8.18 10.95 -12.49
CA LEU A 70 -7.83 9.64 -11.89
C LEU A 70 -6.51 9.11 -12.43
N LEU A 71 -6.15 9.47 -13.67
CA LEU A 71 -4.91 9.09 -14.32
C LEU A 71 -4.09 10.32 -14.77
N ALA A 72 -2.78 10.20 -14.67
CA ALA A 72 -1.83 11.09 -15.32
C ALA A 72 -1.22 10.41 -16.55
N VAL A 73 -0.93 11.20 -17.59
CA VAL A 73 -0.30 10.72 -18.83
C VAL A 73 1.08 11.33 -18.99
N ARG A 74 2.06 10.49 -19.33
CA ARG A 74 3.40 10.91 -19.74
C ARG A 74 3.69 10.39 -21.13
N SER A 75 4.14 11.29 -22.01
CA SER A 75 4.61 10.92 -23.35
C SER A 75 6.10 10.59 -23.27
N GLN A 76 6.47 9.40 -23.74
CA GLN A 76 7.87 9.01 -23.90
C GLN A 76 8.05 8.42 -25.30
N GLY A 77 8.70 9.19 -26.17
CA GLY A 77 8.82 8.88 -27.59
C GLY A 77 7.44 8.77 -28.26
N ARG A 78 7.18 7.64 -28.94
CA ARG A 78 5.92 7.38 -29.66
C ARG A 78 4.80 6.83 -28.77
N HIS A 79 5.10 6.54 -27.51
CA HIS A 79 4.16 5.88 -26.61
C HIS A 79 3.67 6.82 -25.53
N ARG A 80 2.37 6.69 -25.21
CA ARG A 80 1.72 7.35 -24.07
C ARG A 80 1.59 6.35 -22.94
N TYR A 81 2.13 6.71 -21.79
CA TYR A 81 2.10 5.92 -20.57
C TYR A 81 1.13 6.57 -19.57
N HIS A 82 0.29 5.74 -18.96
CA HIS A 82 -0.74 6.17 -18.00
C HIS A 82 -0.36 5.63 -16.63
N ALA A 83 -0.43 6.48 -15.61
CA ALA A 83 -0.23 6.11 -14.21
C ALA A 83 -1.39 6.69 -13.38
N LEU A 84 -1.60 6.17 -12.16
CA LEU A 84 -2.50 6.83 -11.21
C LEU A 84 -2.05 8.29 -11.02
N ALA A 85 -2.99 9.23 -10.99
CA ALA A 85 -2.67 10.65 -10.93
C ALA A 85 -1.94 11.04 -9.63
N GLY A 86 -2.17 10.30 -8.54
CA GLY A 86 -1.56 10.56 -7.25
C GLY A 86 -1.88 9.51 -6.20
N ALA A 87 -1.31 9.69 -5.01
CA ALA A 87 -1.52 8.83 -3.85
C ALA A 87 -2.98 8.81 -3.39
N GLU A 88 -3.70 9.92 -3.58
CA GLU A 88 -5.12 10.08 -3.25
C GLU A 88 -5.99 9.07 -4.01
N VAL A 89 -5.69 8.85 -5.29
CA VAL A 89 -6.43 7.90 -6.15
C VAL A 89 -6.16 6.46 -5.70
N ALA A 90 -4.92 6.13 -5.38
CA ALA A 90 -4.58 4.82 -4.82
C ALA A 90 -5.31 4.58 -3.48
N ARG A 91 -5.43 5.60 -2.61
CA ARG A 91 -6.17 5.49 -1.33
C ARG A 91 -7.63 5.21 -1.56
N LEU A 92 -8.24 5.90 -2.52
CA LEU A 92 -9.63 5.67 -2.92
C LEU A 92 -9.84 4.23 -3.40
N LEU A 93 -8.96 3.73 -4.27
CA LEU A 93 -9.05 2.37 -4.80
C LEU A 93 -8.83 1.32 -3.71
N GLU A 94 -7.87 1.53 -2.82
CA GLU A 94 -7.65 0.67 -1.66
C GLU A 94 -8.89 0.63 -0.76
N GLY A 95 -9.50 1.78 -0.46
CA GLY A 95 -10.76 1.84 0.30
C GLY A 95 -11.88 1.04 -0.36
N LEU A 96 -12.06 1.17 -1.68
CA LEU A 96 -13.06 0.37 -2.42
C LEU A 96 -12.78 -1.13 -2.36
N MET A 97 -11.52 -1.54 -2.47
CA MET A 97 -11.14 -2.94 -2.34
C MET A 97 -11.52 -3.50 -0.97
N GLN A 98 -11.35 -2.72 0.10
CA GLN A 98 -11.73 -3.13 1.46
C GLN A 98 -13.23 -3.45 1.56
N PHE A 99 -14.10 -2.65 0.94
CA PHE A 99 -15.55 -2.92 0.92
C PHE A 99 -15.93 -4.19 0.14
N THR A 100 -15.16 -4.55 -0.90
CA THR A 100 -15.41 -5.77 -1.69
C THR A 100 -14.91 -7.04 -0.99
N VAL A 101 -14.04 -6.88 0.00
CA VAL A 101 -13.49 -7.99 0.79
C VAL A 101 -14.38 -8.19 2.01
N ARG A 102 -15.37 -9.09 1.90
CA ARG A 102 -16.07 -9.60 3.09
C ARG A 102 -15.09 -10.36 4.00
N PRO A 103 -15.16 -10.22 5.33
CA PRO A 103 -14.45 -11.10 6.25
C PRO A 103 -15.14 -12.47 6.23
N ALA A 104 -14.83 -13.28 5.22
CA ALA A 104 -15.28 -14.66 5.16
C ALA A 104 -14.23 -15.49 4.43
N ALA A 105 -13.47 -16.27 5.22
CA ALA A 105 -12.99 -17.63 4.96
C ALA A 105 -12.54 -18.07 3.54
N MET A 106 -12.24 -17.15 2.64
CA MET A 106 -11.71 -17.46 1.32
C MET A 106 -10.25 -17.05 1.25
N PRO A 107 -9.33 -17.99 0.99
CA PRO A 107 -7.97 -17.66 0.58
C PRO A 107 -8.02 -16.64 -0.56
N PRO A 108 -7.06 -15.71 -0.65
CA PRO A 108 -6.94 -14.86 -1.84
C PRO A 108 -6.99 -15.76 -3.08
N PRO A 109 -7.72 -15.38 -4.14
CA PRO A 109 -7.92 -16.25 -5.28
C PRO A 109 -6.56 -16.68 -5.81
N ALA A 110 -6.37 -18.00 -5.94
CA ALA A 110 -5.18 -18.65 -6.50
C ALA A 110 -5.11 -18.42 -8.03
N VAL A 111 -5.35 -17.19 -8.48
CA VAL A 111 -4.93 -16.78 -9.81
C VAL A 111 -3.42 -16.89 -9.80
N ALA A 112 -2.84 -17.58 -10.77
CA ALA A 112 -1.40 -17.70 -10.93
C ALA A 112 -0.80 -16.30 -10.95
N ALA A 113 -0.37 -15.87 -9.77
CA ALA A 113 0.28 -14.60 -9.54
C ALA A 113 1.58 -14.67 -10.33
N GLY A 114 1.68 -13.92 -11.42
CA GLY A 114 2.96 -13.75 -12.09
C GLY A 114 4.00 -13.29 -11.05
N PRO A 115 5.30 -13.52 -11.28
CA PRO A 115 6.36 -13.23 -10.30
C PRO A 115 6.30 -11.81 -9.69
N ARG A 116 5.73 -10.85 -10.42
CA ARG A 116 5.51 -9.47 -9.97
C ARG A 116 4.41 -9.31 -8.93
N ASP A 117 3.31 -10.05 -9.04
CA ASP A 117 2.27 -10.05 -8.00
C ASP A 117 2.83 -10.70 -6.72
N ALA A 118 3.65 -11.76 -6.85
CA ALA A 118 4.37 -12.33 -5.72
C ALA A 118 5.32 -11.31 -5.04
N ALA A 119 6.09 -10.53 -5.82
CA ALA A 119 6.96 -9.49 -5.29
C ALA A 119 6.18 -8.36 -4.57
N LEU A 120 5.05 -7.91 -5.13
CA LEU A 120 4.20 -6.89 -4.51
C LEU A 120 3.53 -7.37 -3.23
N ARG A 121 3.16 -8.65 -3.16
CA ARG A 121 2.65 -9.29 -1.94
C ARG A 121 3.74 -9.49 -0.90
N MET A 122 4.98 -9.76 -1.32
CA MET A 122 6.12 -9.90 -0.42
C MET A 122 6.41 -8.60 0.34
N ALA A 123 6.79 -7.55 -0.39
CA ALA A 123 7.16 -6.27 0.19
C ALA A 123 6.93 -5.14 -0.82
N ARG A 124 6.30 -4.05 -0.37
CA ARG A 124 6.06 -2.84 -1.17
C ARG A 124 5.93 -1.61 -0.29
N THR A 125 5.95 -0.43 -0.92
CA THR A 125 5.51 0.80 -0.26
C THR A 125 4.01 1.02 -0.46
N CYS A 126 3.25 1.11 0.63
CA CYS A 126 1.90 1.68 0.63
C CYS A 126 2.06 3.18 0.93
N TYR A 127 2.23 3.98 -0.12
CA TYR A 127 2.67 5.37 -0.02
C TYR A 127 4.11 5.49 0.48
N ASP A 128 4.29 5.70 1.77
CA ASP A 128 5.57 5.99 2.41
C ASP A 128 5.95 5.00 3.50
N HIS A 129 5.11 3.99 3.76
CA HIS A 129 5.34 2.95 4.75
C HIS A 129 5.30 1.56 4.11
N LEU A 130 5.80 0.57 4.86
CA LEU A 130 5.91 -0.81 4.39
C LEU A 130 4.53 -1.49 4.35
N ALA A 131 4.33 -2.30 3.33
CA ALA A 131 3.14 -3.11 3.10
C ALA A 131 3.52 -4.44 2.43
N GLY A 132 2.51 -5.27 2.18
CA GLY A 132 2.67 -6.69 1.89
C GLY A 132 2.93 -7.49 3.17
N ARG A 133 3.31 -8.76 3.00
CA ARG A 133 3.64 -9.68 4.09
C ARG A 133 4.69 -9.10 5.03
N LEU A 134 5.72 -8.44 4.48
CA LEU A 134 6.73 -7.77 5.31
C LEU A 134 6.13 -6.63 6.15
N GLY A 135 5.28 -5.77 5.56
CA GLY A 135 4.67 -4.65 6.30
C GLY A 135 3.75 -5.11 7.41
N VAL A 136 2.98 -6.17 7.18
CA VAL A 136 2.13 -6.80 8.19
C VAL A 136 2.97 -7.45 9.28
N ALA A 137 4.00 -8.23 8.92
CA ALA A 137 4.89 -8.87 9.89
C ALA A 137 5.58 -7.86 10.81
N VAL A 138 6.07 -6.74 10.25
CA VAL A 138 6.65 -5.65 11.06
C VAL A 138 5.62 -5.05 12.02
N ALA A 139 4.39 -4.83 11.57
CA ALA A 139 3.33 -4.30 12.42
C ALA A 139 2.96 -5.27 13.56
N ASP A 140 2.80 -6.57 13.24
CA ASP A 140 2.53 -7.62 14.23
C ASP A 140 3.62 -7.69 15.29
N HIS A 141 4.89 -7.65 14.87
CA HIS A 141 6.02 -7.66 15.81
C HIS A 141 5.98 -6.47 16.76
N LEU A 142 5.68 -5.26 16.25
CA LEU A 142 5.58 -4.07 17.09
C LEU A 142 4.36 -4.12 18.05
N LEU A 143 3.26 -4.74 17.63
CA LEU A 143 2.09 -4.96 18.48
C LEU A 143 2.38 -5.98 19.60
N GLU A 144 3.03 -7.10 19.25
CA GLU A 144 3.35 -8.17 20.21
C GLU A 144 4.39 -7.77 21.24
N GLU A 145 5.44 -7.04 20.83
CA GLU A 145 6.42 -6.47 21.77
C GLU A 145 5.81 -5.31 22.59
N GLY A 146 4.58 -4.91 22.27
CA GLY A 146 3.83 -3.86 22.95
C GLY A 146 4.37 -2.46 22.64
N ALA A 147 5.11 -2.27 21.55
CA ALA A 147 5.63 -0.97 21.11
C ALA A 147 4.51 -0.02 20.67
N VAL A 148 3.46 -0.57 20.06
CA VAL A 148 2.30 0.17 19.58
C VAL A 148 1.01 -0.51 20.02
N VAL A 149 -0.06 0.27 20.11
CA VAL A 149 -1.44 -0.22 20.27
C VAL A 149 -2.28 0.47 19.22
N PHE A 150 -3.16 -0.29 18.56
CA PHE A 150 -4.18 0.26 17.67
C PHE A 150 -5.47 0.43 18.44
N ASP A 151 -5.97 1.67 18.47
CA ASP A 151 -7.19 2.07 19.15
C ASP A 151 -8.28 2.26 18.07
N GLY A 152 -8.78 1.15 17.53
CA GLY A 152 -9.77 1.12 16.43
C GLY A 152 -9.16 1.22 15.02
N GLU A 153 -9.99 1.53 14.01
CA GLU A 153 -9.58 1.50 12.58
C GLU A 153 -8.79 2.72 12.11
N GLU A 154 -8.82 3.82 12.87
CA GLU A 154 -8.15 5.08 12.49
C GLU A 154 -7.07 5.52 13.50
N GLY A 155 -7.08 4.94 14.69
CA GLY A 155 -6.26 5.34 15.83
C GLY A 155 -5.11 4.38 16.12
N GLY A 156 -3.95 4.94 16.47
CA GLY A 156 -2.84 4.19 17.02
C GLY A 156 -1.98 5.07 17.89
N ARG A 157 -1.37 4.48 18.92
CA ARG A 157 -0.43 5.16 19.79
C ARG A 157 0.80 4.30 20.04
N ALA A 158 1.93 4.98 20.22
CA ALA A 158 3.12 4.36 20.76
C ALA A 158 2.95 4.19 22.28
N THR A 159 3.61 3.18 22.84
CA THR A 159 3.71 2.97 24.28
C THR A 159 5.10 3.37 24.78
N ASP A 160 5.30 3.31 26.09
CA ASP A 160 6.62 3.53 26.70
C ASP A 160 7.67 2.49 26.26
N ARG A 161 7.25 1.36 25.70
CA ARG A 161 8.16 0.34 25.13
C ARG A 161 8.62 0.66 23.72
N ALA A 162 7.96 1.58 23.02
CA ALA A 162 8.24 1.87 21.62
C ALA A 162 9.72 2.17 21.39
N ALA A 163 10.34 2.95 22.28
CA ALA A 163 11.73 3.34 22.12
C ALA A 163 12.70 2.16 22.16
N ALA A 164 12.51 1.25 23.12
CA ALA A 164 13.37 0.08 23.26
C ALA A 164 13.22 -0.89 22.07
N VAL A 165 11.99 -1.09 21.59
CA VAL A 165 11.71 -1.99 20.46
C VAL A 165 12.22 -1.39 19.15
N LEU A 166 12.04 -0.09 18.92
CA LEU A 166 12.58 0.60 17.75
C LEU A 166 14.11 0.59 17.76
N ALA A 167 14.76 0.74 18.91
CA ALA A 167 16.22 0.65 19.01
C ALA A 167 16.74 -0.74 18.56
N ARG A 168 16.01 -1.82 18.84
CA ARG A 168 16.35 -3.17 18.34
C ARG A 168 16.20 -3.31 16.83
N LEU A 169 15.33 -2.51 16.21
CA LEU A 169 15.22 -2.34 14.75
C LEU A 169 16.30 -1.41 14.17
N GLY A 170 17.18 -0.83 15.00
CA GLY A 170 18.19 0.15 14.57
C GLY A 170 17.66 1.57 14.40
N LEU A 171 16.49 1.88 14.98
CA LEU A 171 15.81 3.17 14.86
C LEU A 171 15.90 3.99 16.14
N GLU A 172 16.28 5.27 16.00
CA GLU A 172 16.22 6.24 17.07
C GLU A 172 14.77 6.69 17.32
N ALA A 173 14.25 6.38 18.51
CA ALA A 173 12.85 6.56 18.87
C ALA A 173 12.37 8.02 18.83
N ALA A 174 13.25 8.97 19.15
CA ALA A 174 12.93 10.39 19.23
C ALA A 174 12.36 10.92 17.90
N ALA A 175 12.85 10.42 16.76
CA ALA A 175 12.37 10.83 15.44
C ALA A 175 10.91 10.38 15.17
N ALA A 176 10.47 9.26 15.73
CA ALA A 176 9.13 8.72 15.52
C ALA A 176 8.08 9.34 16.45
N LEU A 177 8.48 9.62 17.68
CA LEU A 177 7.57 9.94 18.78
C LEU A 177 7.35 11.44 18.97
N ASP A 178 8.07 12.31 18.25
CA ASP A 178 7.96 13.77 18.39
C ASP A 178 6.51 14.30 18.24
N GLY A 179 6.02 14.99 19.27
CA GLY A 179 4.63 15.47 19.37
C GLY A 179 4.30 16.69 18.51
N GLY A 180 5.29 17.35 17.89
CA GLY A 180 5.10 18.59 17.14
C GLY A 180 4.38 18.46 15.78
N SER A 181 4.17 17.23 15.29
CA SER A 181 3.60 17.00 13.95
C SER A 181 2.11 16.69 14.00
N ARG A 182 1.32 17.33 13.10
CA ARG A 182 -0.11 17.02 12.87
C ARG A 182 -0.35 15.59 12.35
N ARG A 183 0.68 14.94 11.81
CA ARG A 183 0.59 13.56 11.32
C ARG A 183 0.62 12.58 12.50
N PRO A 184 -0.27 11.59 12.60
CA PRO A 184 -0.29 10.65 13.73
C PRO A 184 1.03 9.87 13.87
N VAL A 185 1.41 9.57 15.12
CA VAL A 185 2.60 8.75 15.46
C VAL A 185 2.53 7.42 14.73
N CYS A 186 1.45 6.68 14.96
CA CYS A 186 1.11 5.46 14.25
C CYS A 186 -0.40 5.35 14.06
N ARG A 187 -0.82 4.52 13.11
CA ARG A 187 -2.22 4.09 12.92
C ARG A 187 -2.24 2.79 12.11
N PRO A 188 -3.28 1.96 12.22
CA PRO A 188 -3.44 0.84 11.30
C PRO A 188 -3.69 1.36 9.88
N CYS A 189 -3.14 0.66 8.90
CA CYS A 189 -3.51 0.80 7.50
C CYS A 189 -3.71 -0.60 6.93
N LEU A 190 -4.90 -0.84 6.40
CA LEU A 190 -5.29 -2.18 5.97
C LEU A 190 -4.59 -2.56 4.66
N ASP A 191 -3.85 -3.66 4.69
CA ASP A 191 -3.19 -4.22 3.52
C ASP A 191 -4.22 -4.91 2.60
N TRP A 192 -4.29 -4.52 1.33
CA TRP A 192 -5.23 -5.14 0.39
C TRP A 192 -4.85 -6.59 0.02
N SER A 193 -3.56 -6.94 0.04
CA SER A 193 -3.10 -8.28 -0.34
C SER A 193 -3.21 -9.27 0.80
N GLU A 194 -2.88 -8.82 2.01
CA GLU A 194 -2.90 -9.66 3.23
C GLU A 194 -4.22 -9.56 4.01
N ARG A 195 -5.02 -8.52 3.76
CA ARG A 195 -6.28 -8.23 4.49
C ARG A 195 -6.05 -8.07 5.99
N ARG A 196 -4.89 -7.55 6.36
CA ARG A 196 -4.44 -7.33 7.74
C ARG A 196 -3.84 -5.94 7.89
N PRO A 197 -3.93 -5.31 9.06
CA PRO A 197 -3.35 -3.99 9.26
C PRO A 197 -1.82 -4.07 9.23
N HIS A 198 -1.19 -3.16 8.50
CA HIS A 198 0.21 -2.79 8.66
C HIS A 198 0.33 -1.40 9.30
N LEU A 199 1.56 -0.97 9.59
CA LEU A 199 1.83 0.26 10.32
C LEU A 199 1.94 1.48 9.39
N ALA A 200 0.99 2.41 9.50
CA ALA A 200 1.09 3.75 8.92
C ALA A 200 1.38 4.81 9.99
N GLY A 201 1.47 6.08 9.58
CA GLY A 201 1.86 7.19 10.46
C GLY A 201 3.35 7.51 10.34
N ARG A 202 3.86 8.35 11.24
CA ARG A 202 5.28 8.74 11.21
C ARG A 202 6.20 7.57 11.49
N MET A 203 5.84 6.72 12.46
CA MET A 203 6.61 5.52 12.79
C MET A 203 6.71 4.56 11.60
N GLY A 204 5.60 4.28 10.91
CA GLY A 204 5.61 3.44 9.71
C GLY A 204 6.48 3.99 8.58
N ALA A 205 6.47 5.32 8.38
CA ALA A 205 7.33 5.97 7.41
C ALA A 205 8.83 5.88 7.79
N LEU A 206 9.15 6.08 9.07
CA LEU A 206 10.53 5.97 9.56
C LEU A 206 11.08 4.56 9.43
N VAL A 207 10.29 3.54 9.76
CA VAL A 207 10.69 2.14 9.57
C VAL A 207 10.97 1.87 8.09
N CYS A 208 10.10 2.35 7.19
CA CYS A 208 10.31 2.21 5.75
C CYS A 208 11.60 2.88 5.27
N VAL A 209 11.85 4.12 5.69
CA VAL A 209 13.07 4.88 5.36
C VAL A 209 14.30 4.15 5.90
N HIS A 210 14.30 3.73 7.16
CA HIS A 210 15.42 3.01 7.75
C HIS A 210 15.73 1.71 7.01
N CYS A 211 14.73 0.91 6.67
CA CYS A 211 14.96 -0.32 5.90
C CYS A 211 15.60 -0.05 4.53
N LEU A 212 15.28 1.08 3.89
CA LEU A 212 15.88 1.49 2.62
C LEU A 212 17.31 2.01 2.83
N ASP A 213 17.52 2.91 3.79
CA ASP A 213 18.82 3.55 4.05
C ASP A 213 19.86 2.57 4.59
N SER A 214 19.44 1.62 5.42
CA SER A 214 20.27 0.51 5.93
C SER A 214 20.57 -0.57 4.87
N GLY A 215 20.01 -0.42 3.66
CA GLY A 215 20.18 -1.36 2.55
C GLY A 215 19.50 -2.71 2.78
N TRP A 216 18.52 -2.79 3.69
CA TRP A 216 17.74 -4.02 3.91
C TRP A 216 16.74 -4.25 2.77
N LEU A 217 16.19 -3.16 2.26
CA LEU A 217 15.27 -3.13 1.13
C LEU A 217 15.84 -2.28 0.00
N ALA A 218 15.57 -2.69 -1.24
CA ALA A 218 15.89 -1.92 -2.44
C ALA A 218 14.62 -1.60 -3.23
N ARG A 219 14.53 -0.39 -3.76
CA ARG A 219 13.40 0.01 -4.61
C ARG A 219 13.49 -0.70 -5.97
N SER A 220 12.38 -1.28 -6.41
CA SER A 220 12.26 -1.76 -7.78
C SER A 220 11.99 -0.59 -8.73
N THR A 221 12.74 -0.50 -9.82
CA THR A 221 12.60 0.61 -10.79
C THR A 221 11.18 0.68 -11.36
N GLY A 222 10.54 1.84 -11.22
CA GLY A 222 9.21 2.12 -11.76
C GLY A 222 8.05 1.45 -11.02
N SER A 223 8.28 0.74 -9.91
CA SER A 223 7.22 0.05 -9.15
C SER A 223 7.28 0.39 -7.66
N ARG A 224 6.15 0.20 -6.94
CA ARG A 224 6.12 0.23 -5.47
C ARG A 224 6.77 -1.00 -4.82
N ALA A 225 7.06 -2.05 -5.59
CA ALA A 225 7.67 -3.27 -5.05
C ALA A 225 9.05 -3.00 -4.45
N LEU A 226 9.33 -3.65 -3.31
CA LEU A 226 10.60 -3.59 -2.63
C LEU A 226 11.25 -4.98 -2.68
N ALA A 227 12.52 -5.03 -3.09
CA ALA A 227 13.31 -6.25 -3.03
C ALA A 227 14.00 -6.34 -1.66
N ILE A 228 13.91 -7.49 -1.02
CA ILE A 228 14.68 -7.77 0.19
C ILE A 228 16.10 -8.13 -0.25
N THR A 229 17.09 -7.42 0.26
CA THR A 229 18.50 -7.72 -0.03
C THR A 229 18.98 -8.91 0.81
N PRO A 230 20.07 -9.60 0.45
CA PRO A 230 20.62 -10.67 1.30
C PRO A 230 20.93 -10.20 2.73
N ARG A 231 21.46 -8.98 2.89
CA ARG A 231 21.70 -8.35 4.19
C ARG A 231 20.39 -8.09 4.94
N GLY A 232 19.39 -7.58 4.23
CA GLY A 232 18.06 -7.33 4.78
C GLY A 232 17.37 -8.61 5.26
N ALA A 233 17.51 -9.71 4.52
CA ALA A 233 16.94 -11.00 4.91
C ALA A 233 17.48 -11.48 6.26
N VAL A 234 18.80 -11.36 6.48
CA VAL A 234 19.42 -11.69 7.78
C VAL A 234 18.91 -10.77 8.87
N ALA A 235 19.00 -9.44 8.68
CA ALA A 235 18.62 -8.48 9.70
C ALA A 235 17.12 -8.56 10.07
N LEU A 236 16.24 -8.65 9.07
CA LEU A 236 14.80 -8.78 9.28
C LEU A 236 14.44 -10.09 9.96
N ARG A 237 15.09 -11.20 9.61
CA ARG A 237 14.90 -12.48 10.31
C ARG A 237 15.34 -12.40 11.77
N ASP A 238 16.47 -11.78 12.04
CA ASP A 238 17.02 -11.68 13.39
C ASP A 238 16.15 -10.78 14.29
N VAL A 239 15.56 -9.72 13.73
CA VAL A 239 14.64 -8.84 14.48
C VAL A 239 13.23 -9.45 14.63
N LEU A 240 12.64 -9.95 13.54
CA LEU A 240 11.26 -10.47 13.54
C LEU A 240 11.15 -11.86 14.17
N GLY A 241 12.27 -12.60 14.25
CA GLY A 241 12.30 -14.00 14.64
C GLY A 241 12.00 -14.95 13.48
N VAL A 242 12.48 -16.20 13.60
CA VAL A 242 12.42 -17.23 12.54
C VAL A 242 10.98 -17.55 12.12
N ALA A 243 10.05 -17.66 13.07
CA ALA A 243 8.67 -18.02 12.78
C ALA A 243 7.98 -16.97 11.91
N ARG A 244 8.05 -15.70 12.31
CA ARG A 244 7.48 -14.57 11.57
C ARG A 244 8.19 -14.34 10.24
N TRP A 245 9.51 -14.53 10.18
CA TRP A 245 10.25 -14.45 8.93
C TRP A 245 9.76 -15.46 7.89
N ALA A 246 9.42 -16.68 8.32
CA ALA A 246 8.87 -17.71 7.42
C ALA A 246 7.53 -17.30 6.79
N GLU A 247 6.71 -16.52 7.49
CA GLU A 247 5.46 -15.95 6.94
C GLU A 247 5.75 -14.93 5.83
N VAL A 248 6.81 -14.13 6.00
CA VAL A 248 7.26 -13.15 5.01
C VAL A 248 7.72 -13.84 3.74
N VAL A 249 8.70 -14.75 3.78
CA VAL A 249 9.25 -15.38 2.56
C VAL A 249 8.28 -16.39 1.93
N GLY A 250 7.37 -16.96 2.73
CA GLY A 250 6.42 -17.98 2.27
C GLY A 250 7.08 -19.34 2.02
N PRO A 251 6.29 -20.34 1.60
CA PRO A 251 6.75 -21.73 1.55
C PRO A 251 7.83 -22.04 0.50
N ALA A 252 8.15 -21.12 -0.42
CA ALA A 252 9.02 -21.39 -1.57
C ALA A 252 10.54 -21.22 -1.29
N GLU A 253 10.94 -20.61 -0.18
CA GLU A 253 12.36 -20.38 0.16
C GLU A 253 12.74 -21.05 1.50
N ARG A 254 12.38 -22.32 1.65
CA ARG A 254 12.84 -23.21 2.74
C ARG A 254 13.91 -24.20 2.26
N GLY A 255 14.66 -23.83 1.23
CA GLY A 255 15.76 -24.61 0.65
C GLY A 255 17.09 -23.98 0.98
#